data_AF-A0A7W9TS96-F1
#
_entry.id   AF-A0A7W9TS96-F1
#
_cell.length_a   1.000
_cell.length_b   1.000
_cell.length_c   1.000
_cell.angle_alpha   90.00
_cell.angle_beta   90.00
_cell.angle_gamma   90.00
#
_symmetry.space_group_name_H-M   'P 1'
#
loop_
_entity.id
_entity.type
_entity.pdbx_description
1 polymer ?
#
loop_
_entity_poly.entity_id
_entity_poly.type
_entity_poly.pdbx_seq_one_letter_code
_entity_poly.pdbx_strand_id
1 'polypeptide(L)'
;MNSNFAVDPACPGMHHQSLYAALRDPVVRRLADEAVFAASKLFAAYGRLNEITRAVEMADDCGQSVAIVLRARIGDLLSRHDVMRQHKADLDRFAADQRERFRVDIARCTALLINAPRKIEALQMEVRTYDQARAKFAEKLSEAGLDAEAIQRAGVKPDESDLAEWARAIETAERDLQIAREFLAGAPLYHAELLSGLSNG
;
A
#
# COMPACT_ATOMS: atom_id res chain seq x y z
N MET A 1 14.49 1.63 -24.36
CA MET A 1 13.63 1.34 -23.19
C MET A 1 12.33 2.08 -23.37
N ASN A 2 11.19 1.39 -23.29
CA ASN A 2 9.88 2.00 -23.46
C ASN A 2 9.60 2.91 -22.25
N SER A 3 9.45 4.21 -22.46
CA SER A 3 9.26 5.19 -21.38
C SER A 3 7.94 5.00 -20.63
N ASN A 4 7.00 4.21 -21.18
CA ASN A 4 5.68 3.96 -20.62
C ASN A 4 5.59 2.68 -19.77
N PHE A 5 6.72 2.20 -19.27
CA PHE A 5 6.81 0.91 -18.56
C PHE A 5 5.98 0.84 -17.28
N ALA A 6 5.42 1.95 -16.79
CA ALA A 6 4.60 1.99 -15.58
C ALA A 6 3.14 1.54 -15.79
N VAL A 7 2.68 1.56 -17.05
CA VAL A 7 1.32 1.14 -17.47
C VAL A 7 1.37 0.15 -18.64
N ASP A 8 2.57 -0.26 -19.05
CA ASP A 8 2.78 -1.22 -20.12
C ASP A 8 2.55 -2.65 -19.59
N PRO A 9 1.51 -3.36 -20.06
CA PRO A 9 1.22 -4.72 -19.61
C PRO A 9 2.31 -5.73 -19.99
N ALA A 10 3.21 -5.39 -20.93
CA ALA A 10 4.36 -6.21 -21.29
C ALA A 10 5.62 -5.92 -20.44
N CYS A 11 5.56 -4.95 -19.51
CA CYS A 11 6.69 -4.65 -18.63
C CYS A 11 6.90 -5.77 -17.57
N PRO A 12 8.14 -6.22 -17.32
CA PRO A 12 8.43 -7.15 -16.24
C PRO A 12 7.91 -6.64 -14.89
N GLY A 13 7.17 -7.48 -14.14
CA GLY A 13 6.54 -7.11 -12.87
C GLY A 13 7.48 -6.51 -11.82
N MET A 14 8.78 -6.81 -11.87
CA MET A 14 9.79 -6.22 -10.98
C MET A 14 10.00 -4.71 -11.19
N HIS A 15 9.92 -4.21 -12.43
CA HIS A 15 10.12 -2.78 -12.71
C HIS A 15 8.92 -1.94 -12.24
N HIS A 16 7.72 -2.48 -12.44
CA HIS A 16 6.49 -1.99 -11.84
C HIS A 16 6.62 -1.86 -10.32
N GLN A 17 6.93 -2.95 -9.61
CA GLN A 17 7.09 -2.93 -8.14
C GLN A 17 8.14 -1.92 -7.67
N SER A 18 9.30 -1.89 -8.34
CA SER A 18 10.40 -0.97 -7.99
C SER A 18 10.02 0.49 -8.15
N LEU A 19 9.29 0.85 -9.23
CA LEU A 19 8.83 2.21 -9.45
C LEU A 19 7.85 2.67 -8.36
N TYR A 20 6.84 1.86 -8.04
CA TYR A 20 5.87 2.26 -7.02
C TYR A 20 6.44 2.24 -5.62
N ALA A 21 7.39 1.36 -5.31
CA ALA A 21 8.15 1.41 -4.06
C ALA A 21 8.91 2.75 -3.95
N ALA A 22 9.63 3.14 -5.01
CA ALA A 22 10.35 4.42 -5.08
C ALA A 22 9.41 5.63 -4.96
N LEU A 23 8.22 5.59 -5.57
CA LEU A 23 7.22 6.67 -5.48
C LEU A 23 6.64 6.84 -4.06
N ARG A 24 6.60 5.77 -3.24
CA ARG A 24 6.11 5.85 -1.87
C ARG A 24 7.16 6.27 -0.87
N ASP A 25 8.42 5.91 -1.13
CA ASP A 25 9.54 6.25 -0.27
C ASP A 25 9.67 7.79 -0.13
N PRO A 26 9.46 8.36 1.07
CA PRO A 26 9.60 9.79 1.30
C PRO A 26 11.01 10.32 1.04
N VAL A 27 12.05 9.50 1.29
CA VAL A 27 13.45 9.86 1.07
C VAL A 27 13.72 9.96 -0.43
N VAL A 28 13.27 8.98 -1.21
CA VAL A 28 13.43 8.99 -2.67
C VAL A 28 12.72 10.21 -3.28
N ARG A 29 11.49 10.51 -2.86
CA ARG A 29 10.77 11.70 -3.33
C ARG A 29 11.52 12.99 -3.02
N ARG A 30 11.99 13.14 -1.79
CA ARG A 30 12.78 14.31 -1.38
C ARG A 30 14.06 14.45 -2.22
N LEU A 31 14.80 13.36 -2.42
CA LEU A 31 16.02 13.37 -3.23
C LEU A 31 15.72 13.70 -4.70
N ALA A 32 14.61 13.20 -5.25
CA ALA A 32 14.16 13.56 -6.59
C ALA A 32 13.83 15.06 -6.69
N ASP A 33 13.14 15.64 -5.70
CA ASP A 33 12.83 17.07 -5.65
C ASP A 33 14.12 17.92 -5.54
N GLU A 34 15.06 17.52 -4.68
CA GLU A 34 16.37 18.16 -4.54
C GLU A 34 17.16 18.12 -5.86
N ALA A 35 17.14 16.98 -6.57
CA ALA A 35 17.78 16.83 -7.88
C ALA A 35 17.13 17.72 -8.94
N VAL A 36 15.80 17.79 -9.00
CA VAL A 36 15.06 18.68 -9.92
C VAL A 36 15.39 20.14 -9.61
N PHE A 37 15.45 20.52 -8.33
CA PHE A 37 15.82 21.86 -7.91
C PHE A 37 17.24 22.22 -8.33
N ALA A 38 18.22 21.34 -8.08
CA ALA A 38 19.60 21.53 -8.50
C ALA A 38 19.74 21.66 -10.02
N ALA A 39 19.06 20.79 -10.78
CA ALA A 39 19.04 20.85 -12.24
C ALA A 39 18.44 22.19 -12.73
N SER A 40 17.35 22.65 -12.12
CA SER A 40 16.71 23.93 -12.49
C SER A 40 17.66 25.12 -12.33
N LYS A 41 18.45 25.15 -11.24
CA LYS A 41 19.48 26.17 -11.01
C LYS A 41 20.59 26.12 -12.05
N LEU A 42 21.08 24.91 -12.36
CA LEU A 42 22.12 24.71 -13.36
C LEU A 42 21.67 25.21 -14.74
N PHE A 43 20.45 24.84 -15.16
CA PHE A 43 19.87 25.28 -16.43
C PHE A 43 19.61 26.78 -16.46
N ALA A 44 19.13 27.37 -15.36
CA ALA A 44 18.91 28.81 -15.28
C ALA A 44 20.21 29.61 -15.41
N ALA A 45 21.30 29.16 -14.76
CA ALA A 45 22.58 29.86 -14.74
C ALA A 45 23.40 29.65 -16.02
N TYR A 46 23.42 28.43 -16.55
CA TYR A 46 24.37 28.03 -17.61
C TYR A 46 23.72 27.36 -18.82
N GLY A 47 22.39 27.16 -18.83
CA GLY A 47 21.70 26.41 -19.87
C GLY A 47 21.87 26.98 -21.27
N ARG A 48 21.85 28.31 -21.42
CA ARG A 48 22.06 28.98 -22.71
C ARG A 48 23.45 28.67 -23.28
N LEU A 49 24.49 28.83 -22.46
CA LEU A 49 25.88 28.59 -22.90
C LEU A 49 26.08 27.11 -23.25
N ASN A 50 25.51 26.22 -22.44
CA ASN A 50 25.57 24.78 -22.69
C ASN A 50 24.88 24.38 -24.02
N GLU A 51 23.67 24.88 -24.29
CA GLU A 51 22.97 24.58 -25.54
C GLU A 51 23.68 25.18 -26.77
N ILE A 52 24.28 26.37 -26.65
CA ILE A 52 25.08 26.97 -27.73
C ILE A 52 26.33 26.13 -28.00
N THR A 53 27.09 25.77 -26.96
CA THR A 53 28.34 25.01 -27.10
C THR A 53 28.08 23.66 -27.77
N ARG A 54 27.07 22.93 -27.29
CA ARG A 54 26.66 21.65 -27.88
C ARG A 54 26.19 21.79 -29.33
N ALA A 55 25.48 22.88 -29.64
CA ALA A 55 25.02 23.13 -31.01
C ALA A 55 26.16 23.50 -31.96
N VAL A 56 27.23 24.15 -31.47
CA VAL A 56 28.46 24.42 -32.25
C VAL A 56 29.18 23.12 -32.57
N GLU A 57 29.40 22.26 -31.59
CA GLU A 57 30.05 20.95 -31.78
C GLU A 57 29.29 20.10 -32.81
N MET A 58 27.97 19.94 -32.63
CA MET A 58 27.14 19.17 -33.57
C MET A 58 27.07 19.81 -34.97
N ALA A 59 27.07 21.14 -35.06
CA ALA A 59 27.06 21.86 -36.33
C ALA A 59 28.35 21.60 -37.13
N ASP A 60 29.50 21.58 -36.46
CA ASP A 60 30.81 21.27 -37.05
C ASP A 60 30.84 19.82 -37.57
N ASP A 61 30.38 18.87 -36.76
CA ASP A 61 30.31 17.44 -37.13
C ASP A 61 29.38 17.18 -38.33
N CYS A 62 28.29 17.92 -38.46
CA CYS A 62 27.24 17.67 -39.46
C CYS A 62 27.29 18.62 -40.67
N GLY A 63 28.23 19.58 -40.70
CA GLY A 63 28.29 20.63 -41.73
C GLY A 63 27.05 21.51 -41.80
N GLN A 64 26.34 21.66 -40.67
CA GLN A 64 25.11 22.45 -40.58
C GLN A 64 25.36 23.80 -39.90
N SER A 65 24.44 24.75 -40.05
CA SER A 65 24.50 25.97 -39.23
C SER A 65 24.02 25.69 -37.80
N VAL A 66 24.63 26.35 -36.82
CA VAL A 66 24.23 26.29 -35.40
C VAL A 66 22.73 26.58 -35.22
N ALA A 67 22.16 27.49 -36.02
CA ALA A 67 20.74 27.83 -35.98
C ALA A 67 19.82 26.67 -36.41
N ILE A 68 20.24 25.84 -37.38
CA ILE A 68 19.48 24.66 -37.81
C ILE A 68 19.50 23.61 -36.69
N VAL A 69 20.66 23.35 -36.11
CA VAL A 69 20.84 22.40 -35.00
C VAL A 69 19.98 22.79 -33.79
N LEU A 70 20.00 24.08 -33.41
CA LEU A 70 19.17 24.58 -32.31
C LEU A 70 17.66 24.45 -32.58
N ARG A 71 17.20 24.70 -33.81
CA ARG A 71 15.77 24.51 -34.16
C ARG A 71 15.35 23.05 -34.06
N ALA A 72 16.17 22.13 -34.56
CA ALA A 72 15.92 20.70 -34.42
C ALA A 72 15.86 20.29 -32.94
N ARG A 73 16.80 20.79 -32.14
CA ARG A 73 16.83 20.57 -30.69
C ARG A 73 15.58 21.07 -29.97
N ILE A 74 15.05 22.23 -30.35
CA ILE A 74 13.77 22.74 -29.80
C ILE A 74 12.63 21.78 -30.14
N GLY A 75 12.55 21.30 -31.39
CA GLY A 75 11.55 20.31 -31.81
C GLY A 75 11.63 19.03 -30.97
N ASP A 76 12.83 18.49 -30.77
CA ASP A 76 13.05 17.30 -29.93
C ASP A 76 12.63 17.51 -28.48
N LEU A 77 12.95 18.68 -27.90
CA LEU A 77 12.59 19.00 -26.52
C LEU A 77 11.07 19.13 -26.35
N LEU A 78 10.39 19.77 -27.29
CA LEU A 78 8.93 19.87 -27.30
C LEU A 78 8.26 18.50 -27.45
N SER A 79 8.77 17.66 -28.35
CA SER A 79 8.27 16.29 -28.50
C SER A 79 8.44 15.47 -27.22
N ARG A 80 9.61 15.52 -26.57
CA ARG A 80 9.85 14.85 -25.28
C ARG A 80 8.94 15.38 -24.18
N HIS A 81 8.71 16.69 -24.16
CA HIS A 81 7.80 17.33 -23.23
C HIS A 81 6.37 16.76 -23.37
N ASP A 82 5.86 16.66 -24.60
CA ASP A 82 4.52 16.15 -24.85
C ASP A 82 4.39 14.67 -24.49
N VAL A 83 5.40 13.85 -24.81
CA VAL A 83 5.45 12.44 -24.39
C VAL A 83 5.43 12.30 -22.87
N MET A 84 6.22 13.11 -22.14
CA MET A 84 6.25 13.05 -20.68
C MET A 84 4.95 13.55 -20.05
N ARG A 85 4.32 14.58 -20.64
CA ARG A 85 3.00 15.07 -20.23
C ARG A 85 1.95 13.96 -20.36
N GLN A 86 1.93 13.24 -21.49
CA GLN A 86 1.01 12.12 -21.69
C GLN A 86 1.29 10.98 -20.71
N HIS A 87 2.55 10.62 -20.51
CA HIS A 87 2.94 9.58 -19.55
C HIS A 87 2.44 9.88 -18.13
N LYS A 88 2.56 11.13 -17.67
CA LYS A 88 1.99 11.56 -16.40
C LYS A 88 0.46 11.39 -16.37
N ALA A 89 -0.24 11.80 -17.43
CA ALA A 89 -1.69 11.66 -17.49
C ALA A 89 -2.15 10.20 -17.46
N ASP A 90 -1.41 9.30 -18.12
CA ASP A 90 -1.68 7.86 -18.10
C ASP A 90 -1.47 7.26 -16.71
N LEU A 91 -0.40 7.67 -16.01
CA LEU A 91 -0.15 7.29 -14.62
C LEU A 91 -1.27 7.76 -13.67
N ASP A 92 -1.71 9.01 -13.82
CA ASP A 92 -2.77 9.59 -13.01
C ASP A 92 -4.10 8.84 -13.23
N ARG A 93 -4.42 8.50 -14.49
CA ARG A 93 -5.60 7.70 -14.85
C ARG A 93 -5.52 6.29 -14.28
N PHE A 94 -4.41 5.60 -14.49
CA PHE A 94 -4.21 4.26 -13.94
C PHE A 94 -4.35 4.26 -12.41
N ALA A 95 -3.76 5.23 -11.71
CA ALA A 95 -3.90 5.34 -10.27
C ALA A 95 -5.36 5.57 -9.84
N ALA A 96 -6.14 6.34 -10.59
CA ALA A 96 -7.57 6.54 -10.33
C ALA A 96 -8.38 5.25 -10.55
N ASP A 97 -8.16 4.56 -11.67
CA ASP A 97 -8.86 3.32 -12.02
C ASP A 97 -8.62 2.22 -10.98
N GLN A 98 -7.38 2.09 -10.50
CA GLN A 98 -7.04 1.11 -9.47
C GLN A 98 -7.65 1.45 -8.11
N ARG A 99 -7.69 2.74 -7.74
CA ARG A 99 -8.36 3.18 -6.52
C ARG A 99 -9.85 2.87 -6.55
N GLU A 100 -10.51 3.09 -7.70
CA GLU A 100 -11.92 2.78 -7.83
C GLU A 100 -12.16 1.26 -7.81
N ARG A 101 -11.35 0.49 -8.54
CA ARG A 101 -11.44 -0.98 -8.58
C ARG A 101 -11.36 -1.61 -7.19
N PHE A 102 -10.47 -1.11 -6.34
CA PHE A 102 -10.25 -1.64 -4.99
C PHE A 102 -10.93 -0.81 -3.89
N ARG A 103 -11.84 0.11 -4.23
CA ARG A 103 -12.44 1.04 -3.26
C ARG A 103 -13.09 0.31 -2.08
N VAL A 104 -13.83 -0.76 -2.38
CA VAL A 104 -14.51 -1.59 -1.37
C VAL A 104 -13.50 -2.30 -0.48
N ASP A 105 -12.45 -2.87 -1.08
CA ASP A 105 -11.41 -3.58 -0.32
C ASP A 105 -10.59 -2.65 0.57
N ILE A 106 -10.25 -1.46 0.08
CA ILE A 106 -9.57 -0.41 0.87
C ILE A 106 -10.44 -0.03 2.06
N ALA A 107 -11.74 0.20 1.84
CA ALA A 107 -12.67 0.54 2.91
C ALA A 107 -12.77 -0.60 3.96
N ARG A 108 -12.87 -1.85 3.50
CA ARG A 108 -12.89 -3.04 4.35
C ARG A 108 -11.61 -3.18 5.17
N CYS A 109 -10.43 -3.09 4.55
CA CYS A 109 -9.14 -3.19 5.24
C CYS A 109 -8.94 -2.05 6.24
N THR A 110 -9.37 -0.83 5.88
CA THR A 110 -9.33 0.32 6.80
C THR A 110 -10.22 0.11 8.02
N ALA A 111 -11.43 -0.42 7.83
CA ALA A 111 -12.32 -0.76 8.93
C ALA A 111 -11.74 -1.86 9.83
N LEU A 112 -11.10 -2.88 9.25
CA LEU A 112 -10.40 -3.92 10.02
C LEU A 112 -9.27 -3.34 10.86
N LEU A 113 -8.46 -2.44 10.32
CA LEU A 113 -7.37 -1.80 11.06
C LEU A 113 -7.83 -0.98 12.25
N ILE A 114 -9.03 -0.37 12.16
CA ILE A 114 -9.62 0.41 13.24
C ILE A 114 -10.28 -0.50 14.29
N ASN A 115 -11.02 -1.53 13.85
CA ASN A 115 -11.91 -2.30 14.73
C ASN A 115 -11.28 -3.56 15.32
N ALA A 116 -10.45 -4.28 14.55
CA ALA A 116 -9.88 -5.56 14.98
C ALA A 116 -9.03 -5.46 16.25
N PRO A 117 -8.20 -4.42 16.48
CA PRO A 117 -7.44 -4.29 17.72
C PRO A 117 -8.32 -4.27 18.98
N ARG A 118 -9.44 -3.54 18.94
CA ARG A 118 -10.39 -3.48 20.06
C ARG A 118 -11.07 -4.83 20.31
N LYS A 119 -11.42 -5.54 19.24
CA LYS A 119 -12.01 -6.88 19.32
C LYS A 119 -11.04 -7.90 19.91
N ILE A 120 -9.78 -7.87 19.47
CA ILE A 120 -8.71 -8.72 20.01
C ILE A 120 -8.53 -8.45 21.50
N GLU A 121 -8.44 -7.18 21.90
CA GLU A 121 -8.28 -6.80 23.31
C GLU A 121 -9.45 -7.28 24.17
N ALA A 122 -10.69 -7.14 23.69
CA ALA A 122 -11.88 -7.64 24.39
C ALA A 122 -11.84 -9.17 24.54
N LEU A 123 -11.52 -9.92 23.48
CA LEU A 123 -11.39 -11.39 23.54
C LEU A 123 -10.25 -11.83 24.48
N GLN A 124 -9.11 -11.12 24.47
CA GLN A 124 -8.02 -11.38 25.40
C GLN A 124 -8.43 -11.12 26.86
N MET A 125 -9.29 -10.14 27.10
CA MET A 125 -9.87 -9.91 28.43
C MET A 125 -10.75 -11.08 28.86
N GLU A 126 -11.67 -11.55 28.01
CA GLU A 126 -12.52 -12.72 28.29
C GLU A 126 -11.69 -13.97 28.63
N VAL A 127 -10.65 -14.25 27.83
CA VAL A 127 -9.70 -15.35 28.07
C VAL A 127 -9.00 -15.21 29.43
N ARG A 128 -8.50 -14.02 29.78
CA ARG A 128 -7.84 -13.77 31.07
C ARG A 128 -8.78 -13.94 32.26
N THR A 129 -10.05 -13.60 32.10
CA THR A 129 -11.05 -13.68 33.18
C THR A 129 -11.82 -14.99 33.20
N TYR A 130 -11.50 -15.94 32.32
CA TYR A 130 -12.19 -17.22 32.15
C TYR A 130 -12.44 -17.94 33.48
N ASP A 131 -11.40 -18.22 34.26
CA ASP A 131 -11.51 -18.97 35.51
C ASP A 131 -12.39 -18.23 36.53
N GLN A 132 -12.26 -16.91 36.60
CA GLN A 132 -13.05 -16.07 37.50
C GLN A 132 -14.53 -16.03 37.08
N ALA A 133 -14.81 -15.95 35.78
CA ALA A 133 -16.16 -15.97 35.24
C ALA A 133 -16.84 -17.32 35.51
N ARG A 134 -16.09 -18.41 35.28
CA ARG A 134 -16.55 -19.78 35.54
C ARG A 134 -16.82 -20.02 37.03
N ALA A 135 -15.92 -19.56 37.91
CA ALA A 135 -16.11 -19.66 39.35
C ALA A 135 -17.35 -18.89 39.84
N LYS A 136 -17.55 -17.65 39.38
CA LYS A 136 -18.75 -16.85 39.71
C LYS A 136 -20.05 -17.48 39.22
N PHE A 137 -20.03 -18.15 38.07
CA PHE A 137 -21.22 -18.82 37.56
C PHE A 137 -21.53 -20.09 38.37
N ALA A 138 -20.51 -20.86 38.76
CA ALA A 138 -20.65 -22.00 39.65
C ALA A 138 -21.21 -21.57 41.04
N GLU A 139 -20.72 -20.46 41.58
CA GLU A 139 -21.22 -19.88 42.83
C GLU A 139 -22.72 -19.52 42.75
N LYS A 140 -23.15 -18.85 41.68
CA LYS A 140 -24.57 -18.54 41.45
C LYS A 140 -25.46 -19.78 41.36
N LEU A 141 -24.98 -20.85 40.74
CA LEU A 141 -25.73 -22.11 40.69
C LEU A 141 -25.82 -22.76 42.07
N SER A 142 -24.75 -22.67 42.88
CA SER A 142 -24.76 -23.11 44.26
C SER A 142 -25.75 -22.29 45.12
N GLU A 143 -25.78 -20.97 44.95
CA GLU A 143 -26.74 -20.08 45.62
C GLU A 143 -28.19 -20.36 45.21
N ALA A 144 -28.42 -20.81 43.98
CA ALA A 144 -29.72 -21.25 43.48
C ALA A 144 -30.15 -22.63 44.02
N GLY A 145 -29.34 -23.26 44.88
CA GLY A 145 -29.65 -24.52 45.56
C GLY A 145 -29.26 -25.78 44.79
N LEU A 146 -28.44 -25.67 43.73
CA LEU A 146 -27.88 -26.84 43.08
C LEU A 146 -26.70 -27.39 43.89
N ASP A 147 -26.66 -28.71 44.08
CA ASP A 147 -25.50 -29.39 44.67
C ASP A 147 -24.36 -29.56 43.63
N ALA A 148 -23.18 -29.98 44.11
CA ALA A 148 -21.99 -30.10 43.27
C ALA A 148 -22.17 -31.08 42.10
N GLU A 149 -22.90 -32.18 42.29
CA GLU A 149 -23.16 -33.15 41.20
C GLU A 149 -24.11 -32.58 40.15
N ALA A 150 -25.12 -31.83 40.56
CA ALA A 150 -26.07 -31.17 39.67
C ALA A 150 -25.39 -30.06 38.86
N ILE A 151 -24.51 -29.27 39.47
CA ILE A 151 -23.70 -28.25 38.78
C ILE A 151 -22.76 -28.90 37.77
N GLN A 152 -22.09 -29.99 38.16
CA GLN A 152 -21.20 -30.72 37.26
C GLN A 152 -21.94 -31.33 36.07
N ARG A 153 -23.15 -31.88 36.28
CA ARG A 153 -24.02 -32.38 35.20
C ARG A 153 -24.56 -31.27 34.31
N ALA A 154 -24.86 -30.10 34.85
CA ALA A 154 -25.39 -28.97 34.10
C ALA A 154 -24.34 -28.33 33.15
N GLY A 155 -23.06 -28.41 33.52
CA GLY A 155 -21.97 -27.81 32.77
C GLY A 155 -21.87 -26.30 33.02
N VAL A 156 -20.78 -25.86 33.65
CA VAL A 156 -20.55 -24.44 33.94
C VAL A 156 -19.92 -23.77 32.73
N LYS A 157 -20.62 -22.76 32.19
CA LYS A 157 -20.11 -21.87 31.15
C LYS A 157 -19.42 -20.64 31.78
N PRO A 158 -18.35 -20.10 31.18
CA PRO A 158 -17.67 -20.61 29.99
C PRO A 158 -16.89 -21.92 30.27
N ASP A 159 -16.78 -22.79 29.26
CA ASP A 159 -16.07 -24.07 29.27
C ASP A 159 -14.85 -24.08 28.32
N GLU A 160 -14.14 -25.21 28.21
CA GLU A 160 -12.95 -25.32 27.36
C GLU A 160 -13.27 -25.09 25.87
N SER A 161 -14.50 -25.37 25.42
CA SER A 161 -14.92 -25.08 24.05
C SER A 161 -14.99 -23.58 23.81
N ASP A 162 -15.58 -22.82 24.76
CA ASP A 162 -15.66 -21.36 24.65
C ASP A 162 -14.25 -20.73 24.65
N LEU A 163 -13.33 -21.26 25.48
CA LEU A 163 -11.94 -20.83 25.51
C LEU A 163 -11.23 -21.09 24.17
N ALA A 164 -11.45 -22.26 23.57
CA ALA A 164 -10.90 -22.62 22.27
C ALA A 164 -11.49 -21.75 21.15
N GLU A 165 -12.78 -21.41 21.21
CA GLU A 165 -13.43 -20.51 20.27
C GLU A 165 -12.85 -19.09 20.34
N TRP A 166 -12.67 -18.54 21.54
CA TRP A 166 -12.03 -17.22 21.71
C TRP A 166 -10.59 -17.20 21.19
N ALA A 167 -9.81 -18.25 21.46
CA ALA A 167 -8.44 -18.38 20.95
C ALA A 167 -8.38 -18.38 19.42
N ARG A 168 -9.25 -19.16 18.76
CA ARG A 168 -9.35 -19.19 17.29
C ARG A 168 -9.82 -17.84 16.71
N ALA A 169 -10.72 -17.15 17.41
CA ALA A 169 -11.21 -15.84 16.99
C ALA A 169 -10.11 -14.77 17.08
N ILE A 170 -9.26 -14.82 18.12
CA ILE A 170 -8.08 -13.95 18.25
C ILE A 170 -7.11 -14.21 17.09
N GLU A 171 -6.73 -15.47 16.86
CA GLU A 171 -5.78 -15.82 15.79
C GLU A 171 -6.28 -15.37 14.40
N THR A 172 -7.58 -15.55 14.14
CA THR A 172 -8.20 -15.11 12.89
C THR A 172 -8.17 -13.59 12.75
N ALA A 173 -8.53 -12.86 13.80
CA ALA A 173 -8.52 -11.40 13.79
C ALA A 173 -7.09 -10.83 13.61
N GLU A 174 -6.08 -11.46 14.22
CA GLU A 174 -4.68 -11.08 14.05
C GLU A 174 -4.19 -11.34 12.61
N ARG A 175 -4.55 -12.48 12.03
CA ARG A 175 -4.24 -12.81 10.63
C ARG A 175 -4.87 -11.81 9.66
N ASP A 176 -6.16 -11.52 9.82
CA ASP A 176 -6.89 -10.56 8.98
C ASP A 176 -6.29 -9.15 9.11
N LEU A 177 -5.89 -8.76 10.32
CA LEU A 177 -5.22 -7.49 10.57
C LEU A 177 -3.87 -7.40 9.85
N GLN A 178 -3.09 -8.49 9.85
CA GLN A 178 -1.82 -8.54 9.14
C GLN A 178 -2.01 -8.44 7.63
N ILE A 179 -2.96 -9.19 7.07
CA ILE A 179 -3.31 -9.11 5.65
C ILE A 179 -3.76 -7.69 5.26
N ALA A 180 -4.61 -7.06 6.08
CA ALA A 180 -5.07 -5.69 5.83
C ALA A 180 -3.92 -4.67 5.85
N ARG A 181 -2.93 -4.84 6.76
CA ARG A 181 -1.72 -4.00 6.80
C ARG A 181 -0.90 -4.17 5.53
N GLU A 182 -0.63 -5.40 5.12
CA GLU A 182 0.17 -5.70 3.94
C GLU A 182 -0.52 -5.20 2.66
N PHE A 183 -1.84 -5.38 2.54
CA PHE A 183 -2.61 -4.89 1.41
C PHE A 183 -2.55 -3.36 1.27
N LEU A 184 -2.74 -2.62 2.38
CA LEU A 184 -2.68 -1.15 2.34
C LEU A 184 -1.24 -0.63 2.17
N ALA A 185 -0.24 -1.27 2.79
CA ALA A 185 1.17 -0.89 2.65
C ALA A 185 1.71 -1.16 1.25
N GLY A 186 1.31 -2.29 0.65
CA GLY A 186 1.59 -2.66 -0.73
C GLY A 186 0.86 -1.80 -1.77
N ALA A 187 -0.09 -0.99 -1.31
CA ALA A 187 -1.17 -0.29 -2.01
C ALA A 187 -1.87 -1.16 -3.07
N PRO A 188 -3.15 -0.90 -3.34
CA PRO A 188 -4.00 -1.78 -4.14
C PRO A 188 -3.54 -2.05 -5.58
N LEU A 189 -2.48 -1.36 -6.02
CA LEU A 189 -1.90 -1.46 -7.35
C LEU A 189 -1.29 -2.85 -7.67
N TYR A 190 -0.96 -3.68 -6.66
CA TYR A 190 -0.22 -4.95 -6.88
C TYR A 190 -0.73 -6.18 -6.13
N HIS A 191 -1.55 -6.04 -5.10
CA HIS A 191 -1.71 -7.10 -4.10
C HIS A 191 -3.16 -7.61 -3.96
N ALA A 192 -3.91 -7.67 -5.06
CA ALA A 192 -5.25 -8.27 -5.07
C ALA A 192 -5.25 -9.72 -4.53
N GLU A 193 -4.15 -10.44 -4.74
CA GLU A 193 -3.95 -11.82 -4.25
C GLU A 193 -3.86 -11.91 -2.72
N LEU A 194 -3.51 -10.84 -2.01
CA LEU A 194 -3.52 -10.85 -0.54
C LEU A 194 -4.96 -10.85 0.02
N LEU A 195 -5.95 -10.39 -0.76
CA LEU A 195 -7.33 -10.30 -0.32
C LEU A 195 -8.12 -11.60 -0.45
N SER A 196 -7.65 -12.56 -1.28
CA SER A 196 -8.32 -13.87 -1.43
C SER A 196 -8.20 -14.76 -0.18
N GLY A 197 -7.30 -14.41 0.74
CA GLY A 197 -7.14 -15.06 2.05
C GLY A 197 -7.95 -14.42 3.19
N LEU A 198 -8.61 -13.28 2.97
CA LEU A 198 -9.51 -12.70 3.97
C LEU A 198 -10.79 -13.53 4.00
N SER A 199 -11.12 -14.10 5.16
CA SER A 199 -12.36 -14.89 5.29
C SER A 199 -13.56 -14.01 4.94
N ASN A 200 -14.43 -14.50 4.05
CA ASN A 200 -15.77 -13.96 3.87
C ASN A 200 -16.56 -14.21 5.16
N GLY A 201 -16.45 -13.28 6.11
CA GLY A 201 -17.36 -13.19 7.25
C GLY A 201 -18.74 -12.75 6.78
#